data_AF-A0A2N5KTI8-F1
#
_entry.id   AF-A0A2N5KTI8-F1
#
_cell.length_a   1.000
_cell.length_b   1.000
_cell.length_c   1.000
_cell.angle_alpha   90.00
_cell.angle_beta   90.00
_cell.angle_gamma   90.00
#
_symmetry.space_group_name_H-M   'P 1'
#
loop_
_entity.id
_entity.type
_entity.pdbx_description
1 polymer ?
#
loop_
_entity_poly.entity_id
_entity_poly.type
_entity_poly.pdbx_seq_one_letter_code
_entity_poly.pdbx_strand_id
1 'polypeptide(L)'
;MPLEYRGSVGEDLRSLPLNGPEDHDTLSREEQAALQAWIGANMRPAKTPDPYRTSYGLKHRFEESAGGCYVTNGQFKGAMLKAGYEPVEPTELNWRFRACLRDHGDRGGTTDGR
;
A
#
# COMPACT_ATOMS: atom_id res chain seq x y z
N MET A 1 38.04 34.63 -4.26
CA MET A 1 37.20 33.72 -3.46
C MET A 1 36.39 34.59 -2.52
N PRO A 2 35.14 34.94 -2.85
CA PRO A 2 33.99 34.05 -2.64
C PRO A 2 32.88 34.19 -3.70
N LEU A 3 31.86 33.33 -3.63
CA LEU A 3 30.44 33.72 -3.81
C LEU A 3 29.58 32.59 -3.24
N GLU A 4 28.90 32.92 -2.15
CA GLU A 4 27.87 32.12 -1.52
C GLU A 4 26.68 31.97 -2.48
N TYR A 5 26.22 30.74 -2.73
CA TYR A 5 24.96 30.51 -3.44
C TYR A 5 23.93 29.94 -2.47
N ARG A 6 23.02 30.83 -2.07
CA ARG A 6 21.86 30.60 -1.22
C ARG A 6 20.73 30.04 -2.09
N GLY A 7 20.33 28.80 -1.82
CA GLY A 7 19.02 28.25 -2.17
C GLY A 7 18.81 27.85 -3.64
N SER A 8 18.48 26.57 -3.83
CA SER A 8 17.35 26.11 -4.63
C SER A 8 17.32 24.59 -4.48
N VAL A 9 16.41 24.11 -3.63
CA VAL A 9 15.91 22.74 -3.71
C VAL A 9 15.52 22.51 -5.17
N GLY A 10 16.33 21.71 -5.86
CA GLY A 10 16.04 21.24 -7.20
C GLY A 10 14.89 20.26 -7.11
N GLU A 11 13.68 20.79 -7.10
CA GLU A 11 12.45 20.07 -7.36
C GLU A 11 12.49 19.55 -8.81
N ASP A 12 13.15 18.41 -9.01
CA ASP A 12 12.99 17.59 -10.21
C ASP A 12 11.61 16.91 -10.14
N LEU A 13 10.56 17.67 -10.48
CA LEU A 13 9.15 17.22 -10.47
C LEU A 13 8.83 16.23 -11.60
N ARG A 14 9.82 15.55 -12.19
CA ARG A 14 9.63 14.61 -13.32
C ARG A 14 10.34 13.26 -13.17
N SER A 15 11.21 13.09 -12.16
CA SER A 15 11.90 11.81 -11.91
C SER A 15 11.80 11.30 -10.48
N LEU A 16 10.93 11.86 -9.64
CA LEU A 16 10.51 11.16 -8.41
C LEU A 16 9.90 9.82 -8.84
N PRO A 17 10.24 8.68 -8.21
CA PRO A 17 9.61 7.41 -8.54
C PRO A 17 8.11 7.58 -8.32
N LEU A 18 7.36 7.69 -9.42
CA LEU A 18 5.91 7.83 -9.41
C LEU A 18 5.41 6.67 -8.53
N ASN A 19 4.88 6.96 -7.32
CA ASN A 19 4.47 5.96 -6.32
C ASN A 19 5.61 5.30 -5.50
N GLY A 20 6.52 6.10 -4.93
CA GLY A 20 7.50 5.63 -3.93
C GLY A 20 6.87 5.33 -2.55
N PRO A 21 7.47 4.45 -1.72
CA PRO A 21 6.93 4.10 -0.39
C PRO A 21 6.91 5.27 0.60
N GLU A 22 7.70 6.31 0.33
CA GLU A 22 7.81 7.57 1.09
C GLU A 22 6.50 8.39 1.06
N ASP A 23 5.70 8.20 0.01
CA ASP A 23 4.40 8.86 -0.17
C ASP A 23 3.42 8.53 0.97
N HIS A 24 3.63 7.42 1.69
CA HIS A 24 2.85 7.05 2.86
C HIS A 24 2.82 8.13 3.95
N ASP A 25 3.90 8.92 4.12
CA ASP A 25 3.94 9.94 5.17
C ASP A 25 3.02 11.14 4.85
N THR A 26 2.59 11.27 3.59
CA THR A 26 1.64 12.31 3.16
C THR A 26 0.20 12.01 3.59
N LEU A 27 -0.12 10.76 3.95
CA LEU A 27 -1.44 10.37 4.45
C LEU A 27 -1.69 10.97 5.83
N SER A 28 -2.94 11.36 6.10
CA SER A 28 -3.36 11.77 7.44
C SER A 28 -3.20 10.60 8.42
N ARG A 29 -3.02 10.89 9.71
CA ARG A 29 -2.87 9.83 10.73
C ARG A 29 -4.05 8.85 10.74
N GLU A 30 -5.25 9.33 10.47
CA GLU A 30 -6.46 8.50 10.38
C GLU A 30 -6.41 7.56 9.17
N GLU A 31 -5.97 8.04 8.01
CA GLU A 31 -5.82 7.23 6.80
C GLU A 31 -4.70 6.19 6.95
N GLN A 32 -3.57 6.58 7.55
CA GLN A 32 -2.49 5.64 7.88
C GLN A 32 -2.99 4.55 8.83
N ALA A 33 -3.78 4.91 9.84
CA ALA A 33 -4.34 3.96 10.81
C ALA A 33 -5.37 3.03 10.15
N ALA A 34 -6.27 3.55 9.32
CA ALA A 34 -7.25 2.76 8.58
C ALA A 34 -6.58 1.77 7.63
N LEU A 35 -5.57 2.22 6.89
CA LEU A 35 -4.80 1.39 5.97
C LEU A 35 -4.03 0.28 6.71
N GLN A 36 -3.35 0.62 7.81
CA GLN A 36 -2.67 -0.39 8.64
C GLN A 36 -3.63 -1.39 9.28
N ALA A 37 -4.77 -0.92 9.78
CA ALA A 37 -5.81 -1.79 10.34
C ALA A 37 -6.34 -2.74 9.27
N TRP A 38 -6.60 -2.24 8.06
CA TRP A 38 -7.05 -3.06 6.94
C TRP A 38 -6.01 -4.09 6.53
N ILE A 39 -4.73 -3.73 6.43
CA ILE A 39 -3.63 -4.65 6.12
C ILE A 39 -3.53 -5.72 7.22
N GLY A 40 -3.59 -5.35 8.50
CA GLY A 40 -3.53 -6.29 9.63
C GLY A 40 -4.73 -7.24 9.70
N ALA A 41 -5.92 -6.76 9.33
CA ALA A 41 -7.15 -7.54 9.32
C ALA A 41 -7.26 -8.47 8.10
N ASN A 42 -6.92 -7.96 6.91
CA ASN A 42 -7.17 -8.61 5.63
C ASN A 42 -5.95 -9.28 5.03
N MET A 43 -4.73 -9.02 5.51
CA MET A 43 -3.52 -9.65 4.97
C MET A 43 -2.90 -10.63 5.96
N ARG A 44 -2.21 -11.63 5.41
CA ARG A 44 -1.41 -12.57 6.19
C ARG A 44 -0.08 -12.80 5.47
N PRO A 45 1.04 -12.94 6.19
CA PRO A 45 2.31 -13.35 5.59
C PRO A 45 2.16 -14.69 4.88
N ALA A 46 2.78 -14.79 3.70
CA ALA A 46 2.73 -15.97 2.84
C ALA A 46 4.13 -16.29 2.31
N LYS A 47 4.48 -17.58 2.27
CA LYS A 47 5.76 -18.02 1.71
C LYS A 47 5.85 -17.80 0.21
N THR A 48 4.71 -17.94 -0.48
CA THR A 48 4.59 -17.74 -1.92
C THR A 48 3.86 -16.42 -2.15
N PRO A 49 4.47 -15.45 -2.84
CA PRO A 49 3.75 -14.24 -3.23
C PRO A 49 2.65 -14.61 -4.22
N ASP A 50 1.51 -13.95 -4.10
CA ASP A 50 0.43 -14.13 -5.06
C ASP A 50 0.79 -13.41 -6.37
N PRO A 51 0.94 -14.15 -7.49
CA PRO A 51 1.39 -13.55 -8.75
C PRO A 51 0.32 -12.64 -9.39
N TYR A 52 -0.94 -12.74 -8.94
CA TYR A 52 -2.07 -11.99 -9.48
C TYR A 52 -2.45 -10.78 -8.61
N ARG A 53 -1.99 -10.73 -7.36
CA ARG A 53 -2.28 -9.64 -6.41
C ARG A 53 -1.04 -8.78 -6.18
N THR A 54 -0.83 -7.81 -7.06
CA THR A 54 0.17 -6.75 -6.91
C THR A 54 -0.35 -5.63 -6.00
N SER A 55 0.54 -4.72 -5.61
CA SER A 55 0.21 -3.49 -4.89
C SER A 55 -0.95 -2.70 -5.54
N TYR A 56 -1.04 -2.72 -6.88
CA TYR A 56 -2.15 -2.11 -7.63
C TYR A 56 -3.49 -2.82 -7.40
N GLY A 57 -3.53 -4.15 -7.42
CA GLY A 57 -4.75 -4.89 -7.14
C GLY A 57 -5.20 -4.74 -5.68
N LEU A 58 -4.24 -4.68 -4.76
CA LEU A 58 -4.50 -4.58 -3.33
C LEU A 58 -5.00 -3.19 -2.91
N LYS A 59 -4.48 -2.10 -3.51
CA LYS A 59 -5.02 -0.76 -3.25
C LYS A 59 -6.49 -0.66 -3.64
N HIS A 60 -6.91 -1.24 -4.77
CA HIS A 60 -8.32 -1.23 -5.18
C HIS A 60 -9.21 -1.94 -4.16
N ARG A 61 -8.75 -3.07 -3.61
CA ARG A 61 -9.48 -3.80 -2.55
C ARG A 61 -9.60 -3.00 -1.25
N PHE A 62 -8.61 -2.17 -0.93
CA PHE A 62 -8.72 -1.24 0.19
C PHE A 62 -9.71 -0.12 -0.14
N GLU A 63 -9.58 0.53 -1.31
CA GLU A 63 -10.49 1.59 -1.79
C GLU A 63 -11.96 1.14 -1.81
N GLU A 64 -12.23 -0.11 -2.17
CA GLU A 64 -13.57 -0.71 -2.20
C GLU A 64 -14.08 -1.20 -0.83
N SER A 65 -13.24 -1.19 0.20
CA SER A 65 -13.60 -1.73 1.52
C SER A 65 -14.41 -0.73 2.36
N ALA A 66 -15.20 -1.25 3.31
CA ALA A 66 -15.91 -0.43 4.29
C ALA A 66 -14.91 0.28 5.21
N GLY A 67 -14.66 1.57 4.96
CA GLY A 67 -13.61 2.35 5.62
C GLY A 67 -12.33 2.53 4.81
N GLY A 68 -12.34 2.13 3.54
CA GLY A 68 -11.31 2.44 2.57
C GLY A 68 -11.23 3.92 2.24
N CYS A 69 -10.01 4.41 1.96
CA CYS A 69 -9.79 5.71 1.37
C CYS A 69 -8.96 5.58 0.09
N TYR A 70 -8.97 6.63 -0.73
CA TYR A 70 -8.16 6.67 -1.94
C TYR A 70 -6.68 6.69 -1.55
N VAL A 71 -5.92 5.69 -1.98
CA VAL A 71 -4.48 5.59 -1.71
C VAL A 71 -3.70 5.39 -2.99
N THR A 72 -2.58 6.09 -3.10
CA THR A 72 -1.62 5.91 -4.20
C THR A 72 -0.92 4.56 -4.05
N ASN A 73 -0.37 4.06 -5.15
CA ASN A 73 0.43 2.83 -5.12
C ASN A 73 1.67 3.00 -4.20
N GLY A 74 2.14 4.22 -3.99
CA GLY A 74 3.29 4.55 -3.14
C GLY A 74 2.92 4.50 -1.66
N GLN A 75 1.81 5.14 -1.32
CA GLN A 75 1.23 5.08 0.02
C GLN A 75 0.95 3.64 0.46
N PHE A 76 0.37 2.83 -0.43
CA PHE A 76 0.12 1.42 -0.13
C PHE A 76 1.41 0.63 0.09
N LYS A 77 2.45 0.84 -0.73
CA LYS A 77 3.76 0.21 -0.54
C LYS A 77 4.38 0.56 0.82
N GLY A 78 4.34 1.85 1.19
CA GLY A 78 4.86 2.30 2.47
C GLY A 78 4.13 1.68 3.67
N ALA A 79 2.80 1.53 3.59
CA ALA A 79 2.03 0.86 4.63
C ALA A 79 2.39 -0.63 4.77
N MET A 80 2.58 -1.32 3.64
CA MET A 80 3.01 -2.72 3.63
C MET A 80 4.38 -2.91 4.28
N LEU A 81 5.34 -2.01 3.99
CA LEU A 81 6.64 -2.00 4.65
C LEU A 81 6.53 -1.77 6.16
N LYS A 82 5.73 -0.78 6.58
CA LYS A 82 5.49 -0.49 8.02
C LYS A 82 4.81 -1.66 8.74
N ALA A 83 3.95 -2.40 8.04
CA ALA A 83 3.32 -3.61 8.56
C ALA A 83 4.26 -4.84 8.59
N GLY A 84 5.52 -4.69 8.13
CA GLY A 84 6.55 -5.74 8.17
C GLY A 84 6.52 -6.70 6.98
N TYR A 85 5.83 -6.36 5.89
CA TYR A 85 5.83 -7.16 4.68
C TYR A 85 7.00 -6.79 3.76
N GLU A 86 7.72 -7.80 3.30
CA GLU A 86 8.85 -7.63 2.39
C GLU A 86 8.38 -7.67 0.92
N PRO A 87 8.81 -6.71 0.08
CA PRO A 87 8.60 -6.79 -1.36
C PRO A 87 9.47 -7.90 -1.95
N VAL A 88 8.94 -8.59 -2.95
CA VAL A 88 9.67 -9.65 -3.69
C VAL A 88 10.70 -9.01 -4.63
N GLU A 89 10.31 -7.95 -5.31
CA GLU A 89 11.14 -7.24 -6.30
C GLU A 89 10.89 -5.72 -6.14
N PRO A 90 11.70 -5.01 -5.33
CA PRO A 90 11.47 -3.58 -5.04
C PRO A 90 11.79 -2.66 -6.23
N THR A 91 12.40 -3.19 -7.29
CA THR A 91 12.71 -2.47 -8.53
C THR A 91 11.51 -2.35 -9.48
N GLU A 92 10.43 -3.11 -9.27
CA GLU A 92 9.22 -3.02 -10.08
C GLU A 92 8.35 -1.82 -9.71
N LEU A 93 7.55 -1.32 -10.67
CA LEU A 93 6.54 -0.29 -10.38
C LEU A 93 5.38 -0.87 -9.53
N ASN A 94 5.00 -2.12 -9.78
CA ASN A 94 3.93 -2.82 -9.09
C ASN A 94 4.56 -3.87 -8.17
N TRP A 95 4.68 -3.55 -6.88
CA TRP A 95 5.36 -4.45 -5.95
C TRP A 95 4.50 -5.66 -5.65
N ARG A 96 5.13 -6.83 -5.70
CA ARG A 96 4.58 -8.06 -5.14
C ARG A 96 5.09 -8.19 -3.72
N PHE A 97 4.23 -8.62 -2.82
CA PHE A 97 4.59 -8.85 -1.42
C PHE A 97 4.46 -10.33 -1.10
N ARG A 98 5.25 -10.81 -0.14
CA ARG A 98 5.09 -12.12 0.48
C ARG A 98 3.88 -12.15 1.42
N ALA A 99 2.72 -11.82 0.86
CA ALA A 99 1.46 -11.67 1.57
C ALA A 99 0.31 -12.19 0.72
N CYS A 100 -0.68 -12.79 1.36
CA CYS A 100 -1.94 -13.16 0.73
C CYS A 100 -3.09 -12.42 1.40
N LEU A 101 -4.08 -12.02 0.61
CA LEU A 101 -5.36 -11.58 1.17
C LEU A 101 -5.98 -12.78 1.87
N ARG A 102 -6.42 -12.58 3.11
CA ARG A 102 -7.30 -13.51 3.81
C ARG A 102 -8.57 -13.58 2.98
N ASP A 103 -8.97 -14.81 2.67
CA ASP A 103 -10.33 -15.05 2.28
C ASP A 103 -11.18 -14.76 3.51
N HIS A 104 -11.77 -13.55 3.56
CA HIS A 104 -12.98 -13.39 4.33
C HIS A 104 -14.01 -14.20 3.56
N GLY A 105 -14.06 -15.50 3.83
CA GLY A 105 -15.11 -16.36 3.35
C GLY A 105 -16.40 -15.62 3.66
N ASP A 106 -17.08 -15.24 2.58
CA ASP A 106 -18.37 -14.60 2.60
C ASP A 106 -19.22 -15.37 3.60
N ARG A 107 -19.39 -14.81 4.81
CA ARG A 107 -20.48 -15.23 5.69
C ARG A 107 -21.74 -14.59 5.15
N GLY A 108 -22.08 -14.91 3.90
CA GLY A 108 -23.43 -14.93 3.39
C GLY A 108 -24.17 -16.02 4.16
N GLY A 109 -24.57 -15.68 5.39
CA GLY A 109 -25.59 -16.42 6.11
C GLY A 109 -26.92 -16.20 5.39
N THR A 110 -27.15 -16.92 4.30
CA THR A 110 -28.51 -17.30 3.94
C THR A 110 -28.88 -18.44 4.85
N THR A 111 -29.47 -18.10 5.99
CA THR A 111 -30.25 -19.06 6.76
C THR A 111 -31.37 -19.57 5.87
N ASP A 112 -31.34 -20.88 5.66
CA ASP A 112 -32.45 -21.74 5.30
C ASP A 112 -33.79 -21.21 5.86
N GLY A 113 -34.77 -21.10 4.97
CA GLY A 113 -36.05 -20.46 5.22
C GLY A 113 -37.19 -21.16 4.51
N ARG A 114 -37.43 -22.40 4.93
CA ARG A 114 -38.73 -23.11 5.01
C ARG A 114 -39.46 -23.50 3.72
#